data_AF-A0A522K1K6-F1
#
_entry.id   AF-A0A522K1K6-F1
#
_cell.length_a   1.000
_cell.length_b   1.000
_cell.length_c   1.000
_cell.angle_alpha   90.00
_cell.angle_beta   90.00
_cell.angle_gamma   90.00
#
_symmetry.space_group_name_H-M   'P 1'
#
loop_
_entity.id
_entity.type
_entity.pdbx_description
1 polymer ?
#
loop_
_entity_poly.entity_id
_entity_poly.type
_entity_poly.pdbx_seq_one_letter_code
_entity_poly.pdbx_strand_id
1 'polypeptide(L)'
;MPPRWSAWALTVAWLLLLALLPWWLGLPLLLALAAALLSQVARLAEYTGMLRRGLHWGVPGWLLSVLLALGGGPRAWVLTMSAALAGFSLLVLLDNWLDRDRPRQPSPMSSAEWSELAMAPIGPAVAIIELQPPTWLDVGEGVADPRGGTLHASGRVLTLADDRRVDGVEPRCCFSADGRWLAMPLMAGRGTVLLDRQRNRLHRLRGWQLCGWHAGQPWLNRGKDDAPLGLAHVLGHDDLEP
;
A
#
# COMPACT_ATOMS: atom_id res chain seq x y z
N MET A 1 -19.62 -22.57 -13.50
CA MET A 1 -19.58 -21.10 -13.57
C MET A 1 -21.01 -20.59 -13.41
N PRO A 2 -21.42 -20.05 -12.25
CA PRO A 2 -22.75 -19.50 -12.12
C PRO A 2 -22.83 -18.17 -12.90
N PRO A 3 -23.95 -17.88 -13.59
CA PRO A 3 -24.06 -16.70 -14.44
C PRO A 3 -24.05 -15.42 -13.59
N ARG A 4 -23.17 -14.47 -13.96
CA ARG A 4 -22.95 -13.16 -13.30
C ARG A 4 -24.21 -12.28 -13.18
N TRP A 5 -25.27 -12.63 -13.91
CA TRP A 5 -26.59 -12.01 -13.82
C TRP A 5 -27.34 -12.35 -12.53
N SER A 6 -27.11 -13.53 -11.95
CA SER A 6 -27.74 -13.93 -10.68
C SER A 6 -27.29 -13.05 -9.52
N ALA A 7 -26.01 -12.66 -9.49
CA ALA A 7 -25.47 -11.78 -8.46
C ALA A 7 -26.07 -10.37 -8.53
N TRP A 8 -26.33 -9.87 -9.75
CA TRP A 8 -26.96 -8.56 -9.98
C TRP A 8 -28.44 -8.57 -9.63
N ALA A 9 -29.16 -9.63 -10.01
CA ALA A 9 -30.55 -9.81 -9.60
C ALA A 9 -30.69 -9.92 -8.08
N LEU A 10 -29.75 -10.62 -7.43
CA LEU A 10 -29.73 -10.76 -5.97
C LEU A 10 -29.46 -9.41 -5.29
N THR A 11 -28.53 -8.59 -5.82
CA THR A 11 -28.25 -7.26 -5.27
C THR A 11 -29.41 -6.30 -5.46
N VAL A 12 -30.06 -6.32 -6.63
CA VAL A 12 -31.24 -5.48 -6.90
C VAL A 12 -32.43 -5.92 -6.03
N ALA A 13 -32.67 -7.22 -5.88
CA ALA A 13 -33.70 -7.75 -5.00
C ALA A 13 -33.42 -7.40 -3.53
N TRP A 14 -32.14 -7.44 -3.11
CA TRP A 14 -31.72 -7.07 -1.77
C TRP A 14 -31.90 -5.56 -1.50
N LEU A 15 -31.59 -4.72 -2.49
CA LEU A 15 -31.84 -3.27 -2.44
C LEU A 15 -33.34 -2.93 -2.39
N LEU A 16 -34.16 -3.65 -3.17
CA LEU A 16 -35.62 -3.51 -3.14
C LEU A 16 -36.21 -3.97 -1.80
N LEU A 17 -35.68 -5.05 -1.23
CA LEU A 17 -36.09 -5.55 0.09
C LEU A 17 -35.75 -4.56 1.20
N LEU A 18 -34.57 -3.93 1.15
CA LEU A 18 -34.19 -2.85 2.05
C LEU A 18 -35.07 -1.62 1.89
N ALA A 19 -35.41 -1.26 0.64
CA ALA A 19 -36.27 -0.11 0.35
C ALA A 19 -37.72 -0.34 0.79
N LEU A 20 -38.19 -1.60 0.81
CA LEU A 20 -39.51 -1.97 1.30
C LEU A 20 -39.58 -2.18 2.82
N LEU A 21 -38.43 -2.25 3.50
CA LEU A 21 -38.39 -2.55 4.93
C LEU A 21 -38.88 -1.35 5.74
N PRO A 22 -39.80 -1.52 6.70
CA PRO A 22 -40.32 -0.41 7.49
C PRO A 22 -39.16 0.35 8.18
N TRP A 23 -39.07 1.64 7.91
CA TRP A 23 -38.04 2.59 8.35
C TRP A 23 -37.66 2.56 9.85
N TRP A 24 -38.49 1.97 10.71
CA TRP A 24 -38.19 1.75 12.14
C TRP A 24 -37.30 0.52 12.40
N LEU A 25 -37.23 -0.44 11.48
CA LEU A 25 -36.42 -1.66 11.59
C LEU A 25 -35.00 -1.47 11.04
N GLY A 26 -34.80 -0.54 10.11
CA GLY A 26 -33.49 -0.30 9.49
C GLY A 26 -32.47 0.28 10.47
N LEU A 27 -32.91 1.12 11.41
CA LEU A 27 -32.04 1.78 12.39
C LEU A 27 -31.47 0.83 13.47
N PRO A 28 -32.26 -0.04 14.12
CA PRO A 28 -31.72 -1.05 15.04
C PRO A 28 -30.92 -2.13 14.29
N LEU A 29 -31.26 -2.45 13.03
CA LEU A 29 -30.47 -3.38 12.23
C LEU A 29 -29.12 -2.79 11.83
N LEU A 30 -29.06 -1.50 11.48
CA LEU A 30 -27.82 -0.76 11.22
C LEU A 30 -26.98 -0.63 12.49
N LEU A 31 -27.60 -0.37 13.65
CA LEU A 31 -26.92 -0.35 14.94
C LEU A 31 -26.40 -1.74 15.34
N ALA A 32 -27.17 -2.80 15.10
CA ALA A 32 -26.75 -4.18 15.35
C ALA A 32 -25.62 -4.59 14.40
N LEU A 33 -25.66 -4.16 13.13
CA LEU A 33 -24.56 -4.36 12.19
C LEU A 33 -23.31 -3.59 12.61
N ALA A 34 -23.47 -2.33 13.04
CA ALA A 34 -22.38 -1.51 13.55
C ALA A 34 -21.77 -2.10 14.82
N ALA A 35 -22.60 -2.60 15.75
CA ALA A 35 -22.15 -3.29 16.96
C ALA A 35 -21.45 -4.62 16.64
N ALA A 36 -21.98 -5.40 15.70
CA ALA A 36 -21.35 -6.62 15.22
C ALA A 36 -20.00 -6.33 14.52
N LEU A 37 -19.92 -5.27 13.73
CA LEU A 37 -18.68 -4.79 13.09
C LEU A 37 -17.66 -4.29 14.12
N LEU A 38 -18.10 -3.53 15.14
CA LEU A 38 -17.27 -3.09 16.26
C LEU A 38 -16.71 -4.28 17.07
N SER A 39 -17.50 -5.36 17.21
CA SER A 39 -17.07 -6.56 17.93
C SER A 39 -16.04 -7.43 17.17
N GLN A 40 -15.86 -7.20 15.85
CA GLN A 40 -14.98 -8.00 15.00
C GLN A 40 -13.77 -7.21 14.43
N VAL A 41 -13.51 -6.01 14.95
CA VAL A 41 -12.44 -5.08 14.51
C VAL A 41 -11.05 -5.74 14.39
N ALA A 42 -10.70 -6.66 15.29
CA ALA A 42 -9.39 -7.33 15.27
C ALA A 42 -9.15 -8.22 14.03
N ARG A 43 -10.19 -8.63 13.30
CA ARG A 43 -10.09 -9.52 12.12
C ARG A 43 -10.26 -8.82 10.78
N LEU A 44 -10.61 -7.53 10.75
CA LEU A 44 -11.02 -6.83 9.52
C LEU A 44 -10.00 -5.81 8.97
N ALA A 45 -8.77 -5.78 9.50
CA ALA A 45 -7.71 -4.90 9.02
C ALA A 45 -7.50 -4.97 7.49
N GLU A 46 -7.65 -6.17 6.89
CA GLU A 46 -7.49 -6.42 5.45
C GLU A 46 -8.63 -5.85 4.57
N TYR A 47 -9.81 -5.53 5.12
CA TYR A 47 -10.99 -5.09 4.34
C TYR A 47 -11.34 -3.60 4.51
N THR A 48 -10.56 -2.86 5.29
CA THR A 48 -10.73 -1.42 5.60
C THR A 48 -10.92 -0.53 4.37
N GLY A 49 -10.21 -0.80 3.27
CA GLY A 49 -10.29 0.00 2.04
C GLY A 49 -11.59 -0.19 1.21
N MET A 50 -12.23 -1.35 1.30
CA MET A 50 -13.54 -1.59 0.69
C MET A 50 -14.67 -1.05 1.58
N LEU A 51 -14.51 -1.15 2.90
CA LEU A 51 -15.47 -0.62 3.87
C LEU A 51 -15.57 0.91 3.81
N ARG A 52 -14.42 1.62 3.69
CA ARG A 52 -14.40 3.08 3.43
C ARG A 52 -15.21 3.44 2.19
N ARG A 53 -15.07 2.69 1.10
CA ARG A 53 -15.81 2.93 -0.15
C ARG A 53 -17.31 2.68 0.02
N GLY A 54 -17.70 1.58 0.66
CA GLY A 54 -19.12 1.30 0.93
C GLY A 54 -19.79 2.37 1.78
N LEU A 55 -19.09 2.88 2.80
CA LEU A 55 -19.61 3.93 3.69
C LEU A 55 -19.68 5.29 2.99
N HIS A 56 -18.66 5.65 2.20
CA HIS A 56 -18.62 6.91 1.46
C HIS A 56 -19.70 6.99 0.37
N TRP A 57 -20.12 5.85 -0.19
CA TRP A 57 -21.18 5.78 -1.21
C TRP A 57 -22.58 5.46 -0.64
N GLY A 58 -22.68 4.85 0.54
CA GLY A 58 -23.95 4.61 1.22
C GLY A 58 -24.56 5.87 1.85
N VAL A 59 -23.72 6.76 2.37
CA VAL A 59 -24.17 8.03 3.00
C VAL A 59 -24.89 8.97 2.01
N PRO A 60 -24.38 9.20 0.77
CA PRO A 60 -25.09 9.97 -0.25
C PRO A 60 -26.45 9.37 -0.63
N GLY A 61 -26.53 8.03 -0.76
CA GLY A 61 -27.78 7.34 -1.11
C GLY A 61 -28.84 7.44 -0.01
N TRP A 62 -28.42 7.40 1.26
CA TRP A 62 -29.30 7.58 2.41
C TRP A 62 -29.78 9.04 2.52
N LEU A 63 -28.90 10.01 2.32
CA LEU A 63 -29.26 11.44 2.28
C LEU A 63 -30.27 11.76 1.16
N LEU A 64 -30.08 11.17 -0.03
CA LEU A 64 -31.00 11.34 -1.15
C LEU A 64 -32.38 10.74 -0.83
N SER A 65 -32.41 9.59 -0.14
CA SER A 65 -33.65 8.90 0.24
C SER A 65 -34.41 9.67 1.33
N VAL A 66 -33.72 10.26 2.31
CA VAL A 66 -34.34 11.11 3.34
C VAL A 66 -34.86 12.42 2.72
N LEU A 67 -34.12 13.00 1.77
CA LEU A 67 -34.57 14.21 1.04
C LEU A 67 -35.81 13.93 0.18
N LEU A 68 -35.88 12.76 -0.46
CA LEU A 68 -37.03 12.34 -1.28
C LEU A 68 -38.24 11.94 -0.42
N ALA A 69 -38.04 11.36 0.77
CA ALA A 69 -39.13 10.87 1.62
C ALA A 69 -39.82 11.97 2.44
N LEU A 70 -39.14 13.07 2.78
CA LEU A 70 -39.70 14.06 3.70
C LEU A 70 -40.41 15.26 3.04
N GLY A 71 -40.50 15.30 1.71
CA GLY A 71 -41.38 16.22 1.00
C GLY A 71 -41.28 17.69 1.44
N GLY A 72 -40.19 18.36 1.07
CA GLY A 72 -40.09 19.83 0.89
C GLY A 72 -40.48 20.77 2.05
N GLY A 73 -40.80 20.30 3.25
CA GLY A 73 -41.21 21.16 4.38
C GLY A 73 -40.04 21.71 5.20
N PRO A 74 -40.19 22.83 5.93
CA PRO A 74 -39.12 23.39 6.78
C PRO A 74 -38.67 22.44 7.90
N ARG A 75 -39.58 21.60 8.41
CA ARG A 75 -39.27 20.54 9.39
C ARG A 75 -38.45 19.40 8.77
N ALA A 76 -38.68 19.10 7.48
CA ALA A 76 -37.89 18.14 6.75
C ALA A 76 -36.43 18.57 6.65
N TRP A 77 -36.21 19.86 6.45
CA TRP A 77 -34.90 20.47 6.32
C TRP A 77 -34.08 20.40 7.61
N VAL A 78 -34.72 20.61 8.77
CA VAL A 78 -34.06 20.47 10.07
C VAL A 78 -33.70 19.01 10.34
N LEU A 79 -34.59 18.07 9.98
CA LEU A 79 -34.33 16.64 10.18
C LEU A 79 -33.23 16.13 9.26
N THR A 80 -33.20 16.54 7.99
CA THR A 80 -32.14 16.17 7.04
C THR A 80 -30.80 16.76 7.44
N MET A 81 -30.74 18.01 7.90
CA MET A 81 -29.51 18.62 8.42
C MET A 81 -29.01 17.90 9.68
N SER A 82 -29.91 17.55 10.60
CA SER A 82 -29.54 16.82 11.82
C SER A 82 -29.04 15.41 11.50
N ALA A 83 -29.69 14.72 10.55
CA ALA A 83 -29.26 13.41 10.07
C ALA A 83 -27.92 13.47 9.33
N ALA A 84 -27.71 14.51 8.50
CA ALA A 84 -26.45 14.76 7.82
C ALA A 84 -25.32 15.00 8.82
N LEU A 85 -25.56 15.82 9.84
CA LEU A 85 -24.59 16.14 10.87
C LEU A 85 -24.24 14.91 11.73
N ALA A 86 -25.25 14.13 12.13
CA ALA A 86 -25.04 12.90 12.88
C ALA A 86 -24.28 11.86 12.05
N GLY A 87 -24.64 11.69 10.77
CA GLY A 87 -23.93 10.80 9.84
C GLY A 87 -22.48 11.23 9.60
N PHE A 88 -22.25 12.52 9.40
CA PHE A 88 -20.90 13.09 9.24
C PHE A 88 -20.07 12.95 10.51
N SER A 89 -20.65 13.23 11.68
CA SER A 89 -19.96 13.09 12.97
C SER A 89 -19.60 11.64 13.27
N LEU A 90 -20.51 10.71 12.95
CA LEU A 90 -20.24 9.27 13.08
C LEU A 90 -19.13 8.82 12.11
N LEU A 91 -19.12 9.34 10.88
CA LEU A 91 -18.07 9.07 9.90
C LEU A 91 -16.70 9.56 10.40
N VAL A 92 -16.63 10.79 10.91
CA VAL A 92 -15.40 11.38 11.47
C VAL A 92 -14.93 10.61 12.69
N LEU A 93 -15.85 10.21 13.58
CA LEU A 93 -15.52 9.43 14.76
C LEU A 93 -14.96 8.05 14.38
N LEU A 94 -15.56 7.38 13.39
CA LEU A 94 -15.09 6.11 12.87
C LEU A 94 -13.70 6.24 12.22
N ASP A 95 -13.47 7.31 11.46
CA ASP A 95 -12.17 7.59 10.84
C ASP A 95 -11.08 7.78 11.89
N ASN A 96 -11.38 8.56 12.93
CA ASN A 96 -10.48 8.83 14.04
C ASN A 96 -10.22 7.58 14.90
N TRP A 97 -11.20 6.67 15.01
CA TRP A 97 -11.03 5.39 15.70
C TRP A 97 -10.17 4.41 14.89
N LEU A 98 -10.37 4.34 13.57
CA LEU A 98 -9.56 3.53 12.66
C LEU A 98 -8.09 3.99 12.62
N ASP A 99 -7.83 5.29 12.69
CA ASP A 99 -6.47 5.82 12.79
C ASP A 99 -5.82 5.57 14.17
N ARG A 100 -6.62 5.32 15.21
CA ARG A 100 -6.13 5.10 16.57
C ARG A 100 -5.53 3.70 16.76
N ASP A 101 -6.00 2.71 16.02
CA ASP A 101 -5.50 1.33 16.06
C ASP A 101 -4.31 1.10 15.10
N ARG A 102 -3.96 2.11 14.29
CA ARG A 102 -2.71 2.09 13.55
C ARG A 102 -1.59 2.25 14.58
N PRO A 103 -0.59 1.34 14.63
CA PRO A 103 0.55 1.50 15.53
C PRO A 103 1.17 2.87 15.22
N ARG A 104 0.96 3.85 16.10
CA ARG A 104 1.76 5.07 16.08
C ARG A 104 3.19 4.58 16.28
N GLN A 105 4.02 4.72 15.26
CA GLN A 105 5.46 4.57 15.43
C GLN A 105 5.84 5.37 16.68
N PRO A 106 6.52 4.77 17.66
CA PRO A 106 6.95 5.49 18.84
C PRO A 106 7.84 6.63 18.35
N SER A 107 7.32 7.86 18.41
CA SER A 107 8.18 9.03 18.35
C SER A 107 9.16 8.90 19.50
N PRO A 108 10.47 9.04 19.28
CA PRO A 108 11.43 9.13 20.37
C PRO A 108 11.09 10.39 21.16
N MET A 109 10.27 10.24 22.19
CA MET A 109 9.90 11.33 23.08
C MET A 109 11.09 11.51 24.03
N SER A 110 12.15 12.17 23.54
CA SER A 110 13.06 12.87 24.43
C SER A 110 12.25 13.94 25.15
N SER A 111 12.62 14.22 26.40
CA SER A 111 12.09 15.29 27.24
C SER A 111 12.25 16.67 26.59
N ALA A 112 11.50 16.94 25.53
CA ALA A 112 11.54 18.19 24.78
C ALA A 112 10.62 19.20 25.48
N GLU A 113 11.18 20.32 25.89
CA GLU A 113 10.43 21.42 26.48
C GLU A 113 9.40 21.96 25.47
N TRP A 114 8.28 22.49 25.93
CA TRP A 114 7.16 22.96 25.07
C TRP A 114 7.58 23.90 23.93
N SER A 115 8.67 24.65 24.10
CA SER A 115 9.25 25.51 23.05
C SER A 115 9.78 24.72 21.85
N GLU A 116 10.30 23.51 22.08
CA GLU A 116 10.83 22.63 21.03
C GLU A 116 9.68 21.94 20.27
N LEU A 117 8.59 21.60 20.97
CA LEU A 117 7.38 21.06 20.34
C LEU A 117 6.68 22.07 19.41
N ALA A 118 6.75 23.36 19.71
CA ALA A 118 6.21 24.42 18.84
C ALA A 118 7.02 24.60 17.54
N MET A 119 8.29 24.21 17.56
CA MET A 119 9.19 24.23 16.40
C MET A 119 9.28 22.87 15.70
N ALA A 120 8.66 21.82 16.26
CA ALA A 120 8.63 20.51 15.63
C ALA A 120 7.77 20.57 14.36
N PRO A 121 8.24 20.02 13.23
CA PRO A 121 7.47 20.01 12.00
C PRO A 121 6.13 19.29 12.20
N ILE A 122 5.03 19.94 11.78
CA ILE A 122 3.68 19.38 11.86
C ILE A 122 3.54 18.33 10.75
N GLY A 123 3.79 17.07 11.09
CA GLY A 123 3.67 15.93 10.19
C GLY A 123 4.55 14.75 10.64
N PRO A 124 4.37 13.55 10.07
CA PRO A 124 5.32 12.46 10.30
C PRO A 124 6.73 12.94 9.96
N ALA A 125 7.75 12.51 10.69
CA ALA A 125 9.13 12.85 10.40
C ALA A 125 9.47 12.41 8.97
N VAL A 126 9.41 13.34 8.01
CA VAL A 126 9.72 13.05 6.61
C VAL A 126 11.23 13.10 6.47
N ALA A 127 11.87 11.93 6.55
CA ALA A 127 13.25 11.79 6.13
C ALA A 127 13.29 11.91 4.60
N ILE A 128 13.97 12.94 4.08
CA ILE A 128 14.27 13.01 2.66
C ILE A 128 15.36 11.98 2.38
N ILE A 129 15.00 10.94 1.64
CA ILE A 129 15.90 9.85 1.27
C ILE A 129 16.51 10.20 -0.08
N GLU A 130 17.79 10.61 -0.07
CA GLU A 130 18.55 10.76 -1.31
C GLU A 130 19.01 9.38 -1.79
N LEU A 131 18.53 9.01 -2.98
CA LEU A 131 18.91 7.79 -3.66
C LEU A 131 20.14 8.04 -4.53
N GLN A 132 21.17 7.22 -4.36
CA GLN A 132 22.30 7.19 -5.27
C GLN A 132 21.88 6.47 -6.56
N PRO A 133 22.04 7.11 -7.73
CA PRO A 133 21.60 6.51 -8.99
C PRO A 133 22.43 5.26 -9.32
N PRO A 134 21.82 4.22 -9.91
CA PRO A 134 22.53 3.01 -10.26
C PRO A 134 23.43 3.24 -11.48
N THR A 135 24.71 2.92 -11.33
CA THR A 135 25.67 2.91 -12.46
C THR A 135 25.59 1.56 -13.16
N TRP A 136 24.97 1.54 -14.34
CA TRP A 136 24.87 0.33 -15.16
C TRP A 136 26.12 0.16 -16.02
N LEU A 137 26.78 -0.98 -15.85
CA LEU A 137 27.96 -1.42 -16.58
C LEU A 137 27.56 -2.49 -17.60
N ASP A 138 28.06 -2.39 -18.82
CA ASP A 138 27.84 -3.41 -19.85
C ASP A 138 28.87 -4.53 -19.69
N VAL A 139 28.39 -5.77 -19.58
CA VAL A 139 29.18 -6.98 -19.25
C VAL A 139 29.68 -7.71 -20.50
N GLY A 140 29.46 -7.15 -21.70
CA GLY A 140 29.78 -7.78 -22.98
C GLY A 140 31.25 -8.21 -23.10
N GLU A 141 32.18 -7.33 -22.76
CA GLU A 141 33.64 -7.59 -22.80
C GLU A 141 34.18 -8.16 -21.47
N GLY A 142 33.29 -8.40 -20.51
CA GLY A 142 33.63 -8.76 -19.15
C GLY A 142 33.83 -7.55 -18.24
N VAL A 143 33.28 -7.63 -17.02
CA VAL A 143 33.33 -6.55 -16.02
C VAL A 143 34.02 -7.07 -14.76
N ALA A 144 34.98 -6.30 -14.25
CA ALA A 144 35.67 -6.62 -13.00
C ALA A 144 34.68 -6.63 -11.83
N ASP A 145 34.71 -7.69 -11.05
CA ASP A 145 33.90 -7.82 -9.84
C ASP A 145 34.57 -7.07 -8.67
N PRO A 146 33.87 -6.19 -7.93
CA PRO A 146 34.41 -5.52 -6.74
C PRO A 146 34.93 -6.48 -5.66
N ARG A 147 34.43 -7.73 -5.61
CA ARG A 147 34.89 -8.77 -4.67
C ARG A 147 35.97 -9.68 -5.27
N GLY A 148 36.46 -9.37 -6.47
CA GLY A 148 37.47 -10.13 -7.20
C GLY A 148 36.88 -11.05 -8.27
N GLY A 149 37.63 -11.20 -9.37
CA GLY A 149 37.23 -11.96 -10.56
C GLY A 149 36.53 -11.10 -11.62
N THR A 150 35.93 -11.75 -12.61
CA THR A 150 35.32 -11.10 -13.78
C THR A 150 33.96 -11.70 -14.06
N LEU A 151 32.97 -10.87 -14.31
CA LEU A 151 31.65 -11.28 -14.78
C LEU A 151 31.69 -11.36 -16.29
N HIS A 152 31.14 -12.43 -16.86
CA HIS A 152 31.08 -12.64 -18.30
C HIS A 152 29.63 -12.83 -18.74
N ALA A 153 29.23 -12.14 -19.81
CA ALA A 153 27.94 -12.35 -20.44
C ALA A 153 28.08 -13.29 -21.64
N SER A 154 27.22 -14.31 -21.72
CA SER A 154 27.07 -15.18 -22.88
C SER A 154 25.61 -15.19 -23.31
N GLY A 155 25.27 -14.36 -24.31
CA GLY A 155 23.90 -14.20 -24.79
C GLY A 155 22.95 -13.68 -23.71
N ARG A 156 22.11 -14.57 -23.17
CA ARG A 156 21.10 -14.25 -22.12
C ARG A 156 21.50 -14.75 -20.73
N VAL A 157 22.72 -15.25 -20.59
CA VAL A 157 23.24 -15.84 -19.36
C VAL A 157 24.40 -14.98 -18.89
N LEU A 158 24.35 -14.56 -17.63
CA LEU A 158 25.44 -13.85 -16.99
C LEU A 158 26.13 -14.81 -16.02
N THR A 159 27.41 -15.04 -16.23
CA THR A 159 28.25 -15.89 -15.39
C THR A 159 29.06 -14.99 -14.46
N LEU A 160 28.89 -15.19 -13.16
CA LEU A 160 29.61 -14.47 -12.13
C LEU A 160 31.00 -15.10 -11.90
N ALA A 161 31.86 -14.39 -11.18
CA ALA A 161 33.20 -14.86 -10.82
C ALA A 161 33.19 -16.16 -9.97
N ASP A 162 32.08 -16.48 -9.29
CA ASP A 162 31.89 -17.70 -8.52
C ASP A 162 31.25 -18.85 -9.35
N ASP A 163 31.37 -18.78 -10.68
CA ASP A 163 30.78 -19.69 -11.66
C ASP A 163 29.24 -19.78 -11.64
N ARG A 164 28.57 -18.90 -10.88
CA ARG A 164 27.11 -18.86 -10.89
C ARG A 164 26.59 -18.30 -12.19
N ARG A 165 25.59 -18.97 -12.73
CA ARG A 165 24.90 -18.57 -13.96
C ARG A 165 23.53 -18.03 -13.62
N VAL A 166 23.23 -16.85 -14.15
CA VAL A 166 21.94 -16.19 -14.02
C VAL A 166 21.34 -16.02 -15.41
N ASP A 167 20.24 -16.72 -15.67
CA ASP A 167 19.60 -16.75 -16.99
C ASP A 167 18.50 -15.70 -17.16
N GLY A 168 18.33 -15.22 -18.38
CA GLY A 168 17.24 -14.32 -18.79
C GLY A 168 17.42 -12.88 -18.30
N VAL A 169 18.68 -12.48 -18.10
CA VAL A 169 19.08 -11.11 -17.75
C VAL A 169 19.76 -10.44 -18.93
N GLU A 170 19.72 -9.11 -18.94
CA GLU A 170 20.48 -8.29 -19.88
C GLU A 170 21.97 -8.38 -19.57
N PRO A 171 22.84 -8.20 -20.58
CA PRO A 171 24.29 -8.21 -20.40
C PRO A 171 24.76 -6.91 -19.74
N ARG A 172 24.05 -6.48 -18.69
CA ARG A 172 24.29 -5.26 -17.92
C ARG A 172 24.18 -5.60 -16.45
N CYS A 173 25.02 -4.97 -15.64
CA CYS A 173 24.97 -5.12 -14.20
C CYS A 173 25.22 -3.80 -13.48
N CYS A 174 24.77 -3.71 -12.24
CA CYS A 174 25.06 -2.60 -11.34
C CYS A 174 25.44 -3.17 -9.97
N PHE A 175 26.47 -2.61 -9.37
CA PHE A 175 26.90 -2.95 -8.01
C PHE A 175 26.47 -1.85 -7.05
N SER A 176 26.15 -2.22 -5.82
CA SER A 176 26.10 -1.25 -4.73
C SER A 176 27.52 -0.76 -4.41
N ALA A 177 27.63 0.41 -3.77
CA ALA A 177 28.93 1.03 -3.45
C ALA A 177 29.85 0.13 -2.59
N ASP A 178 29.25 -0.71 -1.73
CA ASP A 178 29.94 -1.70 -0.90
C ASP A 178 30.16 -3.05 -1.59
N GLY A 179 29.69 -3.22 -2.84
CA GLY A 179 29.79 -4.47 -3.61
C GLY A 179 28.95 -5.63 -3.07
N ARG A 180 28.13 -5.40 -2.04
CA ARG A 180 27.25 -6.41 -1.43
C ARG A 180 26.16 -6.86 -2.40
N TRP A 181 25.53 -5.92 -3.06
CA TRP A 181 24.42 -6.18 -3.97
C TRP A 181 24.89 -6.14 -5.42
N LEU A 182 24.39 -7.10 -6.18
CA LEU A 182 24.50 -7.12 -7.63
C LEU A 182 23.09 -7.07 -8.22
N ALA A 183 22.81 -6.04 -9.00
CA ALA A 183 21.58 -5.88 -9.75
C ALA A 183 21.81 -6.18 -11.23
N MET A 184 20.89 -6.92 -11.84
CA MET A 184 20.90 -7.27 -13.26
C MET A 184 19.50 -7.05 -13.84
N PRO A 185 19.33 -6.29 -14.93
CA PRO A 185 18.01 -6.10 -15.52
C PRO A 185 17.50 -7.42 -16.11
N LEU A 186 16.21 -7.69 -15.98
CA LEU A 186 15.58 -8.77 -16.73
C LEU A 186 15.40 -8.35 -18.19
N MET A 187 15.56 -9.32 -19.09
CA MET A 187 15.29 -9.17 -20.52
C MET A 187 13.98 -8.42 -20.82
N ALA A 188 14.05 -7.46 -21.74
CA ALA A 188 12.95 -6.66 -22.25
C ALA A 188 12.31 -5.75 -21.17
N GLY A 189 13.12 -5.27 -20.22
CA GLY A 189 12.66 -4.34 -19.18
C GLY A 189 11.60 -4.92 -18.22
N ARG A 190 11.46 -6.25 -18.16
CA ARG A 190 10.42 -6.94 -17.38
C ARG A 190 10.64 -6.91 -15.86
N GLY A 191 11.71 -6.29 -15.40
CA GLY A 191 12.04 -6.13 -13.99
C GLY A 191 13.54 -6.25 -13.75
N THR A 192 13.92 -6.61 -12.53
CA THR A 192 15.32 -6.67 -12.08
C THR A 192 15.56 -7.93 -11.25
N VAL A 193 16.74 -8.53 -11.41
CA VAL A 193 17.28 -9.56 -10.54
C VAL A 193 18.24 -8.92 -9.57
N LEU A 194 18.04 -9.14 -8.27
CA LEU A 194 18.95 -8.71 -7.21
C LEU A 194 19.60 -9.93 -6.58
N LEU A 195 20.91 -9.92 -6.45
CA LEU A 195 21.67 -10.92 -5.72
C LEU A 195 22.25 -10.29 -4.45
N ASP A 196 21.81 -10.78 -3.28
CA ASP A 196 22.47 -10.53 -2.00
C ASP A 196 23.70 -11.43 -1.92
N ARG A 197 24.89 -10.88 -2.07
CA ARG A 197 26.14 -11.65 -2.06
C ARG A 197 26.67 -11.93 -0.66
N GLN A 198 26.09 -11.30 0.37
CA GLN A 198 26.42 -11.58 1.77
C GLN A 198 25.59 -12.75 2.29
N ARG A 199 24.28 -12.74 2.01
CA ARG A 199 23.34 -13.82 2.40
C ARG A 199 23.19 -14.89 1.33
N ASN A 200 23.82 -14.69 0.18
CA ASN A 200 23.84 -15.61 -0.93
C ASN A 200 22.45 -15.91 -1.53
N ARG A 201 21.57 -14.89 -1.57
CA ARG A 201 20.16 -15.02 -1.99
C ARG A 201 19.88 -14.29 -3.30
N LEU A 202 19.23 -14.98 -4.23
CA LEU A 202 18.81 -14.42 -5.50
C LEU A 202 17.32 -14.06 -5.44
N HIS A 203 17.01 -12.80 -5.70
CA HIS A 203 15.65 -12.25 -5.76
C HIS A 203 15.31 -11.86 -7.19
N ARG A 204 14.29 -12.50 -7.77
CA ARG A 204 13.83 -12.23 -9.14
C ARG A 204 12.55 -11.42 -9.10
N LEU A 205 12.68 -10.10 -9.26
CA LEU A 205 11.59 -9.16 -9.06
C LEU A 205 10.99 -8.75 -10.40
N ARG A 206 9.86 -9.36 -10.76
CA ARG A 206 9.13 -9.05 -11.99
C ARG A 206 8.30 -7.78 -11.80
N GLY A 207 8.34 -6.89 -12.80
CA GLY A 207 7.67 -5.61 -12.77
C GLY A 207 8.30 -4.59 -11.82
N TRP A 208 9.44 -4.89 -11.20
CA TRP A 208 10.17 -3.96 -10.34
C TRP A 208 11.51 -3.61 -10.98
N GLN A 209 11.84 -2.33 -11.05
CA GLN A 209 13.08 -1.81 -11.59
C GLN A 209 13.89 -1.16 -10.46
N LEU A 210 15.21 -1.30 -10.53
CA LEU A 210 16.11 -0.63 -9.58
C LEU A 210 16.13 0.86 -9.90
N CYS A 211 15.71 1.69 -8.94
CA CYS A 211 15.75 3.15 -9.08
C CYS A 211 17.00 3.75 -8.44
N GLY A 212 17.56 3.12 -7.40
CA GLY A 212 18.79 3.56 -6.77
C GLY A 212 19.15 2.80 -5.50
N TRP A 213 20.20 3.30 -4.85
CA TRP A 213 20.76 2.76 -3.63
C TRP A 213 20.65 3.77 -2.50
N HIS A 214 20.32 3.31 -1.30
CA HIS A 214 20.38 4.15 -0.10
C HIS A 214 20.83 3.31 1.08
N ALA A 215 21.81 3.81 1.84
CA ALA A 215 22.45 3.10 2.95
C ALA A 215 22.89 1.66 2.59
N GLY A 216 23.37 1.45 1.36
CA GLY A 216 23.79 0.12 0.86
C GLY A 216 22.64 -0.86 0.60
N GLN A 217 21.38 -0.39 0.59
CA GLN A 217 20.21 -1.21 0.27
C GLN A 217 19.60 -0.81 -1.09
N PRO A 218 19.03 -1.79 -1.84
CA PRO A 218 18.36 -1.51 -3.09
C PRO A 218 16.97 -0.90 -2.86
N TRP A 219 16.70 0.17 -3.58
CA TRP A 219 15.39 0.79 -3.70
C TRP A 219 14.83 0.56 -5.11
N LEU A 220 13.55 0.22 -5.17
CA LEU A 220 12.89 -0.28 -6.37
C LEU A 220 11.60 0.50 -6.64
N ASN A 221 11.24 0.65 -7.91
CA ASN A 221 9.94 1.17 -8.34
C ASN A 221 9.24 0.18 -9.28
N ARG A 222 7.91 0.23 -9.33
CA ARG A 222 7.12 -0.60 -10.25
C ARG A 222 6.83 0.11 -11.58
N GLY A 223 6.81 1.45 -11.56
CA GLY A 223 6.66 2.31 -12.72
C GLY A 223 7.42 3.63 -12.55
N LYS A 224 7.47 4.42 -13.62
CA LYS A 224 8.19 5.71 -13.63
C LYS A 224 7.63 6.72 -12.62
N ASP A 225 6.32 6.64 -12.36
CA ASP A 225 5.59 7.58 -11.49
C ASP A 225 5.30 7.01 -10.09
N ASP A 226 5.72 5.76 -9.82
CA ASP A 226 5.52 5.13 -8.52
C ASP A 226 6.61 5.56 -7.53
N ALA A 227 6.22 5.74 -6.27
CA ALA A 227 7.16 6.02 -5.20
C ALA A 227 8.18 4.88 -5.05
N PRO A 228 9.47 5.20 -4.83
CA PRO A 228 10.48 4.18 -4.62
C PRO A 228 10.26 3.50 -3.27
N LEU A 229 10.39 2.17 -3.24
CA LEU A 229 10.21 1.34 -2.06
C LEU A 229 11.48 0.54 -1.78
N GLY A 230 11.82 0.38 -0.50
CA GLY A 230 12.92 -0.48 -0.08
C GLY A 230 12.62 -1.97 -0.32
N LEU A 231 13.68 -2.78 -0.43
CA LEU A 231 13.56 -4.22 -0.69
C LEU A 231 12.69 -4.97 0.33
N ALA A 232 12.74 -4.61 1.62
CA ALA A 232 11.93 -5.24 2.67
C ALA A 232 10.43 -5.14 2.35
N HIS A 233 9.98 -3.94 1.97
CA HIS A 233 8.62 -3.66 1.55
C HIS A 233 8.25 -4.41 0.27
N VAL A 234 9.14 -4.44 -0.72
CA VAL A 234 8.92 -5.17 -1.99
C VAL A 234 8.80 -6.68 -1.77
N LEU A 235 9.52 -7.22 -0.80
CA LEU A 235 9.43 -8.63 -0.41
C LEU A 235 8.30 -8.90 0.59
N GLY A 236 7.56 -7.88 1.06
CA GLY A 236 6.49 -8.01 2.06
C GLY A 236 6.97 -8.41 3.46
N HIS A 237 8.21 -8.06 3.83
CA HIS A 237 8.80 -8.39 5.14
C HIS A 237 8.75 -7.24 6.16
N ASP A 238 7.98 -6.19 5.90
CA ASP A 238 7.86 -5.04 6.83
C ASP A 238 7.21 -5.43 8.18
N ASP A 239 6.65 -6.63 8.30
CA ASP A 239 6.04 -7.16 9.54
C ASP A 239 7.04 -7.91 10.45
N LEU A 240 8.32 -7.99 10.09
CA LEU A 240 9.34 -8.70 10.86
C LEU A 240 10.55 -7.79 11.10
N GLU A 241 10.44 -6.92 12.11
CA GLU A 241 11.63 -6.50 12.86
C GLU A 241 11.80 -7.39 14.11
N PRO A 242 13.06 -7.77 14.45
CA PRO A 242 13.41 -8.55 15.64
C PRO A 242 13.29 -7.76 16.96
#